data_AF-A0A521K6W6-F1
#
_entry.id   AF-A0A521K6W6-F1
#
_cell.length_a   1.000
_cell.length_b   1.000
_cell.length_c   1.000
_cell.angle_alpha   90.00
_cell.angle_beta   90.00
_cell.angle_gamma   90.00
#
_symmetry.space_group_name_H-M   'P 1'
#
loop_
_entity.id
_entity.type
_entity.pdbx_description
1 polymer ?
#
loop_
_entity_poly.entity_id
_entity_poly.type
_entity_poly.pdbx_seq_one_letter_code
_entity_poly.pdbx_strand_id
1 'polypeptide(L)'
;MTHPSLTKTAMIPWRRMRRPRIVLVLGGGGMRGMAHIGVLKAMAQLGIHFDAIVGTSIGSLIGAMAAGGYSIAQMESLISSVQKGDYFRLNFVKFLLKGMRVPSMYRGDTFKARLAEILPPAAFGELKVPFFCNAVRLETGGMVLWGMPGMQDIPLVDAVYSSCALPGIFEPLERDGFHYMDGGIVDAIPLRFAKSLEPDLIIAVDLTVKGTFKTPNYRDRIATTLFRAFEIAEEVLTEQQLHMHVNEKVVLIQPKVAHLARFDFDDVQEIVRLGEEATRRVLLSHAGTRHLVRDDVIDGLACPVETRDYVTVRIDPVACIGCGLCQVMCETEAFRAGWPKAEVRKLSNYECTRDHACARNCPTEAITLGNL
;
A
#
# COMPACT_ATOMS: atom_id res chain seq x y z
N MET A 1 -8.56 49.51 15.33
CA MET A 1 -8.94 48.23 14.69
C MET A 1 -7.65 47.53 14.30
N THR A 2 -7.22 46.58 15.13
CA THR A 2 -5.94 45.87 14.98
C THR A 2 -6.24 44.38 15.01
N HIS A 3 -5.91 43.70 13.90
CA HIS A 3 -6.09 42.28 13.71
C HIS A 3 -5.39 41.45 14.81
N PRO A 4 -5.99 40.35 15.31
CA PRO A 4 -5.30 39.42 16.18
C PRO A 4 -4.28 38.62 15.36
N SER A 5 -3.03 38.65 15.82
CA SER A 5 -1.91 37.89 15.30
C SER A 5 -2.17 36.39 15.35
N LEU A 6 -2.06 35.73 14.20
CA LEU A 6 -1.95 34.28 14.07
C LEU A 6 -0.77 33.78 14.91
N THR A 7 -1.06 33.05 15.98
CA THR A 7 -0.08 32.25 16.71
C THR A 7 0.53 31.24 15.73
N LYS A 8 1.82 31.44 15.42
CA LYS A 8 2.65 30.47 14.71
C LYS A 8 2.63 29.15 15.48
N THR A 9 1.98 28.13 14.90
CA THR A 9 2.16 26.73 15.29
C THR A 9 3.65 26.42 15.27
N ALA A 10 4.24 26.12 16.41
CA ALA A 10 5.64 25.77 16.52
C ALA A 10 5.88 24.42 15.81
N MET A 11 6.25 24.48 14.53
CA MET A 11 6.88 23.34 13.85
C MET A 11 8.20 23.04 14.55
N ILE A 12 8.39 21.79 14.96
CA ILE A 12 9.58 21.34 15.69
C ILE A 12 10.82 21.63 14.80
N PRO A 13 11.86 22.31 15.33
CA PRO A 13 13.02 22.69 14.52
C PRO A 13 13.99 21.51 14.39
N TRP A 14 13.99 20.83 13.24
CA TRP A 14 14.83 19.65 13.01
C TRP A 14 16.16 20.03 12.31
N ARG A 15 17.27 19.73 12.99
CA ARG A 15 18.66 20.05 12.60
C ARG A 15 19.12 19.20 11.39
N ARG A 16 19.58 19.88 10.32
CA ARG A 16 20.20 19.30 9.11
C ARG A 16 21.64 18.82 9.38
N MET A 17 21.87 17.52 9.19
CA MET A 17 23.16 16.78 8.96
C MET A 17 22.97 15.27 9.27
N ARG A 18 21.77 14.73 9.07
CA ARG A 18 21.36 13.36 9.47
C ARG A 18 20.76 12.63 8.27
N ARG A 19 20.82 11.29 8.29
CA ARG A 19 20.17 10.38 7.32
C ARG A 19 18.83 10.96 6.81
N PRO A 20 18.48 10.79 5.53
CA PRO A 20 17.25 11.37 4.98
C PRO A 20 16.05 10.93 5.81
N ARG A 21 15.09 11.83 6.00
CA ARG A 21 13.84 11.52 6.67
C ARG A 21 12.96 10.72 5.73
N ILE A 22 12.66 9.48 6.10
CA ILE A 22 11.92 8.54 5.27
C ILE A 22 10.51 8.35 5.82
N VAL A 23 9.49 8.54 4.98
CA VAL A 23 8.12 8.11 5.29
C VAL A 23 7.83 6.80 4.57
N LEU A 24 7.44 5.77 5.31
CA LEU A 24 6.98 4.50 4.76
C LEU A 24 5.46 4.56 4.53
N VAL A 25 5.01 4.32 3.30
CA VAL A 25 3.59 4.27 2.95
C VAL A 25 3.21 2.83 2.62
N LEU A 26 2.27 2.27 3.39
CA LEU A 26 1.79 0.90 3.23
C LEU A 26 0.37 0.93 2.65
N GLY A 27 0.24 0.56 1.38
CA GLY A 27 -1.03 0.58 0.68
C GLY A 27 -2.04 -0.47 1.16
N GLY A 28 -3.31 -0.25 0.81
CA GLY A 28 -4.38 -1.23 0.94
C GLY A 28 -4.22 -2.41 -0.02
N GLY A 29 -4.94 -3.51 0.23
CA GLY A 29 -4.88 -4.70 -0.64
C GLY A 29 -5.46 -5.99 -0.08
N GLY A 30 -6.19 -5.96 1.03
CA GLY A 30 -6.69 -7.16 1.71
C GLY A 30 -5.53 -8.09 2.13
N MET A 31 -5.67 -9.40 1.90
CA MET A 31 -4.66 -10.39 2.28
C MET A 31 -3.31 -10.25 1.55
N ARG A 32 -3.28 -9.60 0.38
CA ARG A 32 -2.02 -9.24 -0.29
C ARG A 32 -1.12 -8.37 0.59
N GLY A 33 -1.69 -7.70 1.59
CA GLY A 33 -0.97 -6.88 2.57
C GLY A 33 0.04 -7.63 3.41
N MET A 34 0.04 -8.96 3.45
CA MET A 34 1.12 -9.71 4.11
C MET A 34 2.47 -9.47 3.44
N ALA A 35 2.50 -8.97 2.20
CA ALA A 35 3.73 -8.56 1.52
C ALA A 35 4.43 -7.43 2.29
N HIS A 36 3.70 -6.59 3.03
CA HIS A 36 4.26 -5.53 3.86
C HIS A 36 5.21 -6.07 4.93
N ILE A 37 4.96 -7.28 5.46
CA ILE A 37 5.88 -7.92 6.40
C ILE A 37 7.21 -8.25 5.70
N GLY A 38 7.14 -8.78 4.49
CA GLY A 38 8.32 -9.03 3.65
C GLY A 38 9.09 -7.75 3.31
N VAL A 39 8.36 -6.66 3.07
CA VAL A 39 8.95 -5.33 2.86
C VAL A 39 9.71 -4.88 4.11
N LEU A 40 9.07 -4.90 5.28
CA LEU A 40 9.70 -4.52 6.55
C LEU A 40 10.92 -5.40 6.86
N LYS A 41 10.83 -6.70 6.60
CA LYS A 41 11.93 -7.67 6.76
C LYS A 41 13.11 -7.33 5.86
N ALA A 42 12.88 -7.11 4.57
CA ALA A 42 13.92 -6.71 3.63
C ALA A 42 14.55 -5.36 4.03
N MET A 43 13.75 -4.35 4.35
CA MET A 43 14.25 -3.04 4.80
C MET A 43 15.16 -3.18 6.02
N ALA A 44 14.76 -3.97 7.03
CA ALA A 44 15.55 -4.23 8.22
C ALA A 44 16.88 -4.93 7.89
N GLN A 45 16.87 -5.93 7.00
CA GLN A 45 18.08 -6.62 6.54
C GLN A 45 19.02 -5.70 5.76
N LEU A 46 18.47 -4.76 4.98
CA LEU A 46 19.22 -3.75 4.23
C LEU A 46 19.73 -2.60 5.12
N GLY A 47 19.26 -2.50 6.37
CA GLY A 47 19.57 -1.39 7.28
C GLY A 47 18.87 -0.07 6.95
N ILE A 48 17.78 -0.13 6.18
CA ILE A 48 16.97 1.05 5.85
C ILE A 48 15.93 1.27 6.94
N HIS A 49 15.97 2.45 7.55
CA HIS A 49 15.06 2.85 8.63
C HIS A 49 14.10 3.95 8.18
N PHE A 50 12.85 3.89 8.63
CA PHE A 50 11.83 4.91 8.39
C PHE A 50 11.54 5.72 9.66
N ASP A 51 11.06 6.94 9.46
CA ASP A 51 10.82 7.94 10.51
C ASP A 51 9.34 8.18 10.79
N ALA A 52 8.45 7.74 9.88
CA ALA A 52 7.02 7.70 10.08
C ALA A 52 6.40 6.64 9.17
N ILE A 53 5.21 6.16 9.55
CA ILE A 53 4.43 5.22 8.75
C ILE A 53 3.07 5.83 8.44
N VAL A 54 2.63 5.70 7.20
CA VAL A 54 1.26 5.95 6.77
C VAL A 54 0.67 4.66 6.21
N GLY A 55 -0.48 4.23 6.71
CA GLY A 55 -1.11 2.98 6.26
C GLY A 55 -2.58 3.14 5.90
N THR A 56 -3.01 2.37 4.90
CA THR A 56 -4.44 2.22 4.54
C THR A 56 -4.86 0.77 4.66
N SER A 57 -6.02 0.49 5.26
CA SER A 57 -6.57 -0.88 5.35
C SER A 57 -5.55 -1.83 5.98
N ILE A 58 -5.24 -2.96 5.34
CA ILE A 58 -4.20 -3.89 5.80
C ILE A 58 -2.84 -3.21 6.05
N GLY A 59 -2.49 -2.16 5.29
CA GLY A 59 -1.30 -1.37 5.52
C GLY A 59 -1.34 -0.58 6.84
N SER A 60 -2.53 -0.18 7.29
CA SER A 60 -2.72 0.42 8.63
C SER A 60 -2.50 -0.59 9.74
N LEU A 61 -2.94 -1.85 9.56
CA LEU A 61 -2.73 -2.92 10.53
C LEU A 61 -1.23 -3.23 10.68
N ILE A 62 -0.55 -3.56 9.58
CA ILE A 62 0.89 -3.86 9.61
C ILE A 62 1.69 -2.63 10.03
N GLY A 63 1.29 -1.45 9.58
CA GLY A 63 1.92 -0.18 9.95
C GLY A 63 1.81 0.12 11.45
N ALA A 64 0.65 -0.13 12.07
CA ALA A 64 0.47 0.04 13.51
C ALA A 64 1.32 -0.95 14.33
N MET A 65 1.43 -2.21 13.88
CA MET A 65 2.31 -3.20 14.52
C MET A 65 3.78 -2.77 14.43
N ALA A 66 4.23 -2.33 13.26
CA ALA A 66 5.59 -1.84 13.06
C ALA A 66 5.87 -0.56 13.87
N ALA A 67 4.93 0.38 13.89
CA ALA A 67 5.03 1.60 14.70
C ALA A 67 5.04 1.29 16.20
N GLY A 68 4.33 0.25 16.64
CA GLY A 68 4.38 -0.25 18.01
C GLY A 68 5.70 -0.92 18.40
N GLY A 69 6.59 -1.16 17.43
CA GLY A 69 7.88 -1.80 17.65
C GLY A 69 7.83 -3.33 17.69
N TYR A 70 6.81 -3.94 17.09
CA TYR A 70 6.77 -5.40 16.95
C TYR A 70 7.92 -5.86 16.03
N SER A 71 8.56 -6.96 16.39
CA SER A 71 9.53 -7.63 15.53
C SER A 71 8.84 -8.35 14.37
N ILE A 72 9.57 -8.57 13.27
CA ILE A 72 9.07 -9.33 12.12
C ILE A 72 8.53 -10.70 12.54
N ALA A 73 9.25 -11.42 13.40
CA ALA A 73 8.84 -12.74 13.91
C ALA A 73 7.52 -12.68 14.70
N GLN A 74 7.32 -11.63 15.50
CA GLN A 74 6.04 -11.41 16.19
C GLN A 74 4.90 -11.15 15.20
N MET A 75 5.12 -10.31 14.18
CA MET A 75 4.11 -10.04 13.16
C MET A 75 3.72 -11.31 12.41
N GLU A 76 4.70 -12.09 11.94
CA GLU A 76 4.46 -13.38 11.26
C GLU A 76 3.69 -14.36 12.15
N SER A 77 4.09 -14.50 13.42
CA SER A 77 3.44 -15.41 14.38
C SER A 77 1.98 -15.03 14.65
N LEU A 78 1.71 -13.75 14.91
CA LEU A 78 0.36 -13.25 15.19
C LEU A 78 -0.56 -13.44 13.98
N ILE A 79 -0.06 -13.19 12.78
CA ILE A 79 -0.84 -13.30 11.55
C ILE A 79 -1.09 -14.78 11.18
N SER A 80 -0.10 -15.65 11.35
CA SER A 80 -0.32 -17.09 11.19
C SER A 80 -1.32 -17.66 12.21
N SER A 81 -1.41 -17.09 13.41
CA SER A 81 -2.46 -17.45 14.37
C SER A 81 -3.85 -17.02 13.89
N VAL A 82 -3.93 -15.89 13.18
CA VAL A 82 -5.17 -15.38 12.57
C VAL A 82 -5.64 -16.27 11.41
N GLN A 83 -4.73 -16.91 10.67
CA GLN A 83 -5.12 -17.89 9.64
C GLN A 83 -5.78 -19.16 10.22
N LYS A 84 -5.37 -19.58 11.42
CA LYS A 84 -5.86 -20.83 12.03
C LYS A 84 -7.23 -20.70 12.69
N GLY A 85 -7.66 -19.48 12.98
CA GLY A 85 -9.03 -19.23 13.42
C GLY A 85 -9.87 -18.73 12.26
N ASP A 86 -10.95 -19.42 11.93
CA ASP A 86 -11.95 -18.90 10.99
C ASP A 86 -12.70 -17.73 11.65
N TYR A 87 -12.15 -16.51 11.55
CA TYR A 87 -12.78 -15.29 12.11
C TYR A 87 -13.87 -14.74 11.18
N PHE A 88 -13.85 -15.14 9.90
CA PHE A 88 -14.89 -14.91 8.92
C PHE A 88 -16.02 -15.94 9.05
N ARG A 89 -16.53 -16.16 10.27
CA ARG A 89 -17.78 -16.91 10.45
C ARG A 89 -18.93 -16.07 9.93
N LEU A 90 -19.42 -16.42 8.74
CA LEU A 90 -20.68 -15.93 8.19
C LEU A 90 -21.78 -16.07 9.22
N ASN A 91 -22.44 -14.97 9.57
CA ASN A 91 -23.68 -15.04 10.34
C ASN A 91 -24.84 -15.37 9.40
N PHE A 92 -24.86 -16.61 8.90
CA PHE A 92 -25.95 -17.15 8.07
C PHE A 92 -27.34 -16.89 8.70
N VAL A 93 -27.42 -16.89 10.05
CA VAL A 93 -28.64 -16.62 10.81
C VAL A 93 -29.13 -15.17 10.70
N LYS A 94 -28.25 -14.15 10.71
CA LYS A 94 -28.65 -12.73 10.52
C LYS A 94 -29.08 -12.49 9.06
N PHE A 95 -28.38 -13.11 8.10
CA PHE A 95 -28.75 -13.04 6.68
C PHE A 95 -30.13 -13.66 6.44
N LEU A 96 -30.40 -14.82 7.05
CA LEU A 96 -31.70 -15.50 6.96
C LEU A 96 -32.85 -14.70 7.62
N LEU A 97 -32.58 -14.00 8.73
CA LEU A 97 -33.59 -13.22 9.48
C LEU A 97 -33.83 -11.81 8.95
N LYS A 98 -32.82 -11.13 8.39
CA LYS A 98 -32.92 -9.71 7.97
C LYS A 98 -32.78 -9.48 6.46
N GLY A 99 -32.53 -10.52 5.66
CA GLY A 99 -32.41 -10.41 4.20
C GLY A 99 -31.39 -9.36 3.77
N MET A 100 -31.71 -8.52 2.78
CA MET A 100 -30.84 -7.43 2.29
C MET A 100 -30.67 -6.24 3.26
N ARG A 101 -31.25 -6.28 4.48
CA ARG A 101 -31.15 -5.19 5.48
C ARG A 101 -29.99 -5.37 6.47
N VAL A 102 -29.09 -6.33 6.25
CA VAL A 102 -27.87 -6.45 7.08
C VAL A 102 -26.83 -5.44 6.58
N PRO A 103 -26.33 -4.52 7.44
CA PRO A 103 -25.33 -3.53 7.02
C PRO A 103 -23.97 -4.15 6.66
N SER A 104 -23.70 -5.40 7.08
CA SER A 104 -22.46 -6.12 6.84
C SER A 104 -22.63 -7.65 6.83
N MET A 105 -21.68 -8.34 6.18
CA MET A 105 -21.61 -9.80 6.11
C MET A 105 -21.02 -10.44 7.40
N TYR A 106 -20.23 -9.69 8.16
CA TYR A 106 -19.57 -10.12 9.41
C TYR A 106 -19.85 -9.16 10.58
N ARG A 107 -19.79 -9.68 11.82
CA ARG A 107 -19.87 -8.83 13.03
C ARG A 107 -18.56 -8.07 13.21
N GLY A 108 -18.63 -6.73 13.20
CA GLY A 108 -17.48 -5.86 13.44
C GLY A 108 -16.80 -6.13 14.78
N ASP A 109 -17.57 -6.41 15.83
CA ASP A 109 -17.07 -6.69 17.19
C ASP A 109 -16.05 -7.83 17.25
N THR A 110 -16.27 -8.91 16.48
CA THR A 110 -15.34 -10.05 16.47
C THR A 110 -14.01 -9.65 15.83
N PHE A 111 -14.05 -8.93 14.72
CA PHE A 111 -12.83 -8.46 14.05
C PHE A 111 -12.09 -7.43 14.90
N LYS A 112 -12.81 -6.47 15.50
CA LYS A 112 -12.26 -5.47 16.41
C LYS A 112 -11.60 -6.09 17.64
N ALA A 113 -12.23 -7.10 18.27
CA ALA A 113 -11.64 -7.83 19.38
C ALA A 113 -10.31 -8.51 18.99
N ARG A 114 -10.25 -9.12 17.80
CA ARG A 114 -9.01 -9.71 17.28
C ARG A 114 -7.94 -8.66 16.97
N LEU A 115 -8.34 -7.51 16.42
CA LEU A 115 -7.42 -6.38 16.25
C LEU A 115 -6.83 -5.94 17.60
N ALA A 116 -7.63 -5.90 18.66
CA ALA A 116 -7.14 -5.56 20.00
C ALA A 116 -6.12 -6.58 20.55
N GLU A 117 -6.21 -7.86 20.17
CA GLU A 117 -5.25 -8.89 20.58
C GLU A 117 -3.91 -8.79 19.82
N ILE A 118 -3.94 -8.40 18.54
CA ILE A 118 -2.74 -8.39 17.68
C ILE A 118 -2.07 -7.02 17.59
N LEU A 119 -2.78 -5.93 17.86
CA LEU A 119 -2.24 -4.58 17.87
C LEU A 119 -1.50 -4.29 19.18
N PRO A 120 -0.50 -3.40 19.16
CA PRO A 120 0.14 -2.94 20.38
C PRO A 120 -0.89 -2.21 21.26
N PRO A 121 -0.91 -2.45 22.58
CA PRO A 121 -1.76 -1.74 23.52
C PRO A 121 -1.16 -0.35 23.82
N ALA A 122 -1.11 0.52 22.82
CA ALA A 122 -0.47 1.82 22.87
C ALA A 122 -1.36 2.90 22.25
N ALA A 123 -1.30 4.11 22.79
CA ALA A 123 -1.85 5.31 22.17
C ALA A 123 -0.93 5.81 21.04
N PHE A 124 -1.45 6.64 20.14
CA PHE A 124 -0.66 7.21 19.02
C PHE A 124 0.63 7.89 19.46
N GLY A 125 0.62 8.60 20.59
CA GLY A 125 1.80 9.30 21.13
C GLY A 125 2.85 8.39 21.78
N GLU A 126 2.54 7.10 21.97
CA GLU A 126 3.42 6.12 22.65
C GLU A 126 4.15 5.20 21.66
N LEU A 127 3.82 5.28 20.37
CA LEU A 127 4.43 4.49 19.31
C LEU A 127 5.90 4.87 19.10
N LYS A 128 6.72 3.90 18.64
CA LYS A 128 8.16 4.06 18.40
C LYS A 128 8.46 5.04 17.27
N VAL A 129 7.56 5.12 16.29
CA VAL A 129 7.57 6.13 15.23
C VAL A 129 6.16 6.70 15.05
N PRO A 130 6.01 7.95 14.61
CA PRO A 130 4.73 8.51 14.18
C PRO A 130 4.02 7.57 13.20
N PHE A 131 2.75 7.30 13.50
CA PHE A 131 1.88 6.46 12.68
C PHE A 131 0.62 7.22 12.31
N PHE A 132 0.20 7.05 11.06
CA PHE A 132 -1.01 7.64 10.51
C PHE A 132 -1.78 6.59 9.73
N CYS A 133 -3.10 6.63 9.81
CA CYS A 133 -3.94 5.85 8.92
C CYS A 133 -5.17 6.62 8.49
N ASN A 134 -5.63 6.35 7.28
CA ASN A 134 -6.80 7.00 6.73
C ASN A 134 -8.07 6.17 6.93
N ALA A 135 -9.20 6.86 7.00
CA ALA A 135 -10.55 6.29 6.94
C ALA A 135 -11.44 7.26 6.15
N VAL A 136 -12.64 6.83 5.78
CA VAL A 136 -13.62 7.66 5.08
C VAL A 136 -14.84 7.88 5.98
N ARG A 137 -15.20 9.14 6.21
CA ARG A 137 -16.45 9.51 6.89
C ARG A 137 -17.62 9.40 5.91
N LEU A 138 -18.50 8.44 6.13
CA LEU A 138 -19.60 8.10 5.22
C LEU A 138 -20.56 9.26 4.98
N GLU A 139 -20.84 10.08 5.99
CA GLU A 139 -21.78 11.20 5.87
C GLU A 139 -21.32 12.27 4.88
N THR A 140 -20.01 12.37 4.67
CA THR A 140 -19.40 13.43 3.84
C THR A 140 -18.67 12.90 2.62
N GLY A 141 -18.36 11.60 2.58
CA GLY A 141 -17.38 11.02 1.66
C GLY A 141 -15.94 11.51 1.88
N GLY A 142 -15.70 12.33 2.92
CA GLY A 142 -14.41 12.94 3.20
C GLY A 142 -13.45 11.98 3.88
N MET A 143 -12.19 12.04 3.48
CA MET A 143 -11.11 11.32 4.16
C MET A 143 -10.80 11.96 5.51
N VAL A 144 -10.60 11.11 6.51
CA VAL A 144 -10.05 11.45 7.81
C VAL A 144 -8.71 10.75 7.99
N LEU A 145 -7.77 11.43 8.66
CA LEU A 145 -6.43 10.93 8.94
C LEU A 145 -6.20 10.86 10.45
N TRP A 146 -6.21 9.65 10.98
CA TRP A 146 -5.86 9.38 12.38
C TRP A 146 -4.37 9.54 12.61
N GLY A 147 -3.98 9.94 13.82
CA GLY A 147 -2.59 10.24 14.18
C GLY A 147 -2.17 11.68 13.94
N MET A 148 -2.92 12.45 13.15
CA MET A 148 -2.69 13.89 12.99
C MET A 148 -2.87 14.64 14.31
N PRO A 149 -2.21 15.80 14.53
CA PRO A 149 -2.49 16.66 15.68
C PRO A 149 -3.99 16.94 15.81
N GLY A 150 -4.57 16.61 16.96
CA GLY A 150 -6.02 16.70 17.22
C GLY A 150 -6.84 15.46 16.85
N MET A 151 -6.25 14.46 16.18
CA MET A 151 -6.88 13.21 15.75
C MET A 151 -6.19 11.97 16.37
N GLN A 152 -5.63 12.14 17.57
CA GLN A 152 -4.88 11.10 18.31
C GLN A 152 -5.65 10.51 19.51
N ASP A 153 -6.79 11.12 19.89
CA ASP A 153 -7.65 10.69 21.01
C ASP A 153 -8.60 9.52 20.65
N ILE A 154 -8.25 8.79 19.61
CA ILE A 154 -8.95 7.58 19.19
C ILE A 154 -8.09 6.38 19.61
N PRO A 155 -8.68 5.32 20.21
CA PRO A 155 -7.95 4.08 20.47
C PRO A 155 -7.31 3.58 19.17
N LEU A 156 -6.05 3.12 19.24
CA LEU A 156 -5.34 2.65 18.04
C LEU A 156 -6.11 1.55 17.31
N VAL A 157 -6.73 0.63 18.06
CA VAL A 157 -7.59 -0.43 17.52
C VAL A 157 -8.78 0.13 16.74
N ASP A 158 -9.38 1.23 17.18
CA ASP A 158 -10.52 1.86 16.51
C ASP A 158 -10.07 2.56 15.22
N ALA A 159 -8.94 3.27 15.26
CA ALA A 159 -8.36 3.89 14.09
C ALA A 159 -8.03 2.85 13.00
N VAL A 160 -7.32 1.77 13.37
CA VAL A 160 -7.00 0.66 12.45
C VAL A 160 -8.28 -0.06 11.98
N TYR A 161 -9.23 -0.33 12.87
CA TYR A 161 -10.51 -0.95 12.50
C TYR A 161 -11.25 -0.12 11.44
N SER A 162 -11.37 1.20 11.65
CA SER A 162 -12.04 2.08 10.69
C SER A 162 -11.33 2.10 9.34
N SER A 163 -10.00 2.05 9.34
CA SER A 163 -9.20 1.97 8.11
C SER A 163 -9.36 0.65 7.38
N CYS A 164 -9.74 -0.44 8.07
CA CYS A 164 -9.94 -1.79 7.52
C CYS A 164 -11.42 -2.17 7.28
N ALA A 165 -12.36 -1.29 7.66
CA ALA A 165 -13.80 -1.60 7.64
C ALA A 165 -14.36 -1.55 6.21
N LEU A 166 -14.09 -2.61 5.44
CA LEU A 166 -14.53 -2.75 4.05
C LEU A 166 -16.07 -2.73 3.91
N PRO A 167 -16.62 -1.92 2.98
CA PRO A 167 -18.06 -1.85 2.73
C PRO A 167 -18.67 -3.22 2.42
N GLY A 168 -19.78 -3.54 3.08
CA GLY A 168 -20.49 -4.81 2.92
C GLY A 168 -19.84 -6.02 3.63
N ILE A 169 -18.59 -5.92 4.06
CA ILE A 169 -17.90 -6.96 4.84
C ILE A 169 -18.02 -6.66 6.34
N PHE A 170 -17.65 -5.45 6.76
CA PHE A 170 -17.63 -5.02 8.17
C PHE A 170 -18.60 -3.87 8.43
N GLU A 171 -19.05 -3.74 9.67
CA GLU A 171 -19.89 -2.60 10.09
C GLU A 171 -19.01 -1.34 10.18
N PRO A 172 -19.48 -0.16 9.74
CA PRO A 172 -18.74 1.08 9.93
C PRO A 172 -18.42 1.32 11.41
N LEU A 173 -17.27 1.91 11.72
CA LEU A 173 -17.00 2.39 13.07
C LEU A 173 -17.86 3.62 13.35
N GLU A 174 -18.65 3.57 14.42
CA GLU A 174 -19.36 4.75 14.93
C GLU A 174 -18.48 5.49 15.95
N ARG A 175 -18.26 6.79 15.74
CA ARG A 175 -17.60 7.67 16.69
C ARG A 175 -18.14 9.09 16.58
N ASP A 176 -18.46 9.69 17.73
CA ASP A 176 -18.93 11.08 17.82
C ASP A 176 -20.12 11.38 16.88
N GLY A 177 -21.00 10.38 16.67
CA GLY A 177 -22.16 10.46 15.78
C GLY A 177 -21.87 10.32 14.29
N PHE A 178 -20.63 10.02 13.90
CA PHE A 178 -20.21 9.79 12.51
C PHE A 178 -19.81 8.33 12.27
N HIS A 179 -19.92 7.89 11.02
CA HIS A 179 -19.59 6.54 10.59
C HIS A 179 -18.37 6.51 9.69
N TYR A 180 -17.45 5.60 9.99
CA TYR A 180 -16.16 5.50 9.30
C TYR A 180 -15.96 4.13 8.65
N MET A 181 -15.47 4.14 7.41
CA MET A 181 -15.13 2.95 6.62
C MET A 181 -13.71 3.02 6.06
N ASP A 182 -13.30 1.92 5.44
CA ASP A 182 -11.96 1.71 4.88
C ASP A 182 -11.49 2.90 4.03
N GLY A 183 -10.27 3.35 4.30
CA GLY A 183 -9.65 4.49 3.63
C GLY A 183 -9.38 4.25 2.13
N GLY A 184 -9.25 2.99 1.72
CA GLY A 184 -8.94 2.57 0.35
C GLY A 184 -10.03 2.92 -0.65
N ILE A 185 -11.25 3.23 -0.20
CA ILE A 185 -12.34 3.73 -1.05
C ILE A 185 -11.95 5.06 -1.72
N VAL A 186 -11.18 5.90 -1.02
CA VAL A 186 -10.76 7.22 -1.50
C VAL A 186 -9.28 7.24 -1.84
N ASP A 187 -8.44 6.57 -1.04
CA ASP A 187 -6.99 6.61 -1.21
C ASP A 187 -6.32 5.36 -0.64
N ALA A 188 -6.11 4.37 -1.52
CA ALA A 188 -5.47 3.11 -1.19
C ALA A 188 -3.96 3.27 -0.90
N ILE A 189 -3.31 4.33 -1.39
CA ILE A 189 -1.89 4.60 -1.19
C ILE A 189 -1.71 6.11 -0.94
N PRO A 190 -1.76 6.56 0.33
CA PRO A 190 -1.92 7.96 0.70
C PRO A 190 -0.66 8.82 0.51
N LEU A 191 -0.14 8.87 -0.71
CA LEU A 191 1.06 9.60 -1.13
C LEU A 191 0.88 11.11 -0.97
N ARG A 192 -0.31 11.63 -1.28
CA ARG A 192 -0.61 13.05 -1.10
C ARG A 192 -0.42 13.48 0.35
N PHE A 193 -0.91 12.65 1.27
CA PHE A 193 -0.72 12.89 2.70
C PHE A 193 0.74 12.70 3.10
N ALA A 194 1.38 11.61 2.68
CA ALA A 194 2.80 11.37 2.99
C ALA A 194 3.71 12.53 2.54
N LYS A 195 3.43 13.15 1.39
CA LYS A 195 4.11 14.36 0.91
C LYS A 195 3.88 15.58 1.81
N SER A 196 2.70 15.72 2.41
CA SER A 196 2.41 16.81 3.34
C SER A 196 3.22 16.75 4.64
N LEU A 197 3.81 15.59 4.95
CA LEU A 197 4.78 15.43 6.04
C LEU A 197 6.18 15.97 5.67
N GLU A 198 6.35 16.41 4.42
CA GLU A 198 7.56 16.99 3.81
C GLU A 198 8.83 16.11 3.90
N PRO A 199 8.77 14.77 3.75
CA PRO A 199 9.94 13.92 3.90
C PRO A 199 11.01 14.19 2.84
N ASP A 200 12.24 13.76 3.13
CA ASP A 200 13.31 13.74 2.12
C ASP A 200 13.06 12.62 1.11
N LEU A 201 12.48 11.51 1.57
CA LEU A 201 12.16 10.34 0.75
C LEU A 201 10.86 9.65 1.23
N ILE A 202 10.07 9.16 0.30
CA ILE A 202 8.91 8.29 0.55
C ILE A 202 9.25 6.92 -0.03
N ILE A 203 9.09 5.87 0.76
CA ILE A 203 9.08 4.49 0.26
C ILE A 203 7.64 4.02 0.33
N ALA A 204 7.02 3.73 -0.81
CA ALA A 204 5.61 3.39 -0.90
C ALA A 204 5.41 1.98 -1.46
N VAL A 205 4.55 1.20 -0.81
CA VAL A 205 4.21 -0.17 -1.22
C VAL A 205 2.84 -0.20 -1.87
N ASP A 206 2.82 -0.53 -3.14
CA ASP A 206 1.63 -0.64 -3.98
C ASP A 206 1.29 -2.12 -4.23
N LEU A 207 0.09 -2.53 -3.80
CA LEU A 207 -0.45 -3.89 -3.97
C LEU A 207 -1.55 -3.97 -5.04
N THR A 208 -1.79 -2.88 -5.76
CA THR A 208 -2.79 -2.75 -6.83
C THR A 208 -2.25 -3.12 -8.21
N VAL A 209 -1.10 -3.80 -8.25
CA VAL A 209 -0.48 -4.29 -9.48
C VAL A 209 -1.47 -5.18 -10.25
N LYS A 210 -1.62 -4.93 -11.55
CA LYS A 210 -2.47 -5.76 -12.42
C LYS A 210 -1.69 -7.02 -12.79
N GLY A 211 -2.35 -8.17 -12.73
CA GLY A 211 -1.74 -9.46 -13.04
C GLY A 211 -2.61 -10.30 -13.97
N THR A 212 -2.12 -11.49 -14.29
CA THR A 212 -2.71 -12.41 -15.27
C THR A 212 -4.21 -12.62 -15.04
N PHE A 213 -4.96 -12.62 -16.14
CA PHE A 213 -6.42 -12.76 -16.17
C PHE A 213 -6.87 -14.08 -15.53
N LYS A 214 -7.22 -14.05 -14.24
CA LYS A 214 -8.02 -15.12 -13.64
C LYS A 214 -9.48 -14.76 -13.85
N THR A 215 -10.21 -15.57 -14.62
CA THR A 215 -11.65 -15.39 -14.81
C THR A 215 -12.33 -15.43 -13.44
N PRO A 216 -12.93 -14.32 -12.96
CA PRO A 216 -13.64 -14.35 -11.69
C PRO A 216 -14.82 -15.32 -11.82
N ASN A 217 -15.18 -16.02 -10.74
CA ASN A 217 -16.37 -16.86 -10.75
C ASN A 217 -17.63 -15.97 -10.67
N TYR A 218 -18.11 -15.52 -11.83
CA TYR A 218 -19.23 -14.57 -11.98
C TYR A 218 -20.59 -15.24 -12.20
N ARG A 219 -20.64 -16.56 -12.40
CA ARG A 219 -21.89 -17.22 -12.84
C ARG A 219 -22.97 -17.32 -11.76
N ASP A 220 -22.62 -17.26 -10.47
CA ASP A 220 -23.59 -17.53 -9.38
C ASP A 220 -23.46 -16.65 -8.12
N ARG A 221 -22.72 -15.53 -8.13
CA ARG A 221 -22.42 -14.75 -6.92
C ARG A 221 -22.39 -13.23 -7.14
N ILE A 222 -23.48 -12.53 -6.84
CA ILE A 222 -23.56 -11.04 -6.93
C ILE A 222 -22.42 -10.37 -6.14
N ALA A 223 -22.08 -10.90 -4.96
CA ALA A 223 -21.03 -10.35 -4.12
C ALA A 223 -19.64 -10.37 -4.79
N THR A 224 -19.28 -11.43 -5.51
CA THR A 224 -17.96 -11.51 -6.17
C THR A 224 -17.86 -10.50 -7.30
N THR A 225 -18.95 -10.27 -8.04
CA THR A 225 -19.00 -9.23 -9.08
C THR A 225 -18.90 -7.82 -8.47
N LEU A 226 -19.59 -7.55 -7.37
CA LEU A 226 -19.50 -6.25 -6.67
C LEU A 226 -18.08 -5.98 -6.14
N PHE A 227 -17.44 -6.97 -5.50
CA PHE A 227 -16.06 -6.82 -5.04
C PHE A 227 -15.10 -6.60 -6.20
N ARG A 228 -15.25 -7.33 -7.31
CA ARG A 228 -14.39 -7.11 -8.48
C ARG A 228 -14.60 -5.71 -9.09
N ALA A 229 -15.84 -5.21 -9.14
CA ALA A 229 -16.12 -3.86 -9.60
C ALA A 229 -15.47 -2.81 -8.70
N PHE A 230 -15.54 -3.01 -7.37
CA PHE A 230 -14.85 -2.16 -6.41
C PHE A 230 -13.32 -2.19 -6.60
N GLU A 231 -12.73 -3.37 -6.73
CA GLU A 231 -11.29 -3.52 -7.01
C GLU A 231 -10.88 -2.80 -8.30
N ILE A 232 -11.64 -2.91 -9.38
CA ILE A 232 -11.36 -2.21 -10.64
C ILE A 232 -11.39 -0.69 -10.45
N ALA A 233 -12.38 -0.16 -9.72
CA ALA A 233 -12.47 1.26 -9.44
C ALA A 233 -11.28 1.73 -8.58
N GLU A 234 -10.92 0.97 -7.55
CA GLU A 234 -9.75 1.23 -6.69
C GLU A 234 -8.43 1.21 -7.49
N GLU A 235 -8.25 0.23 -8.39
CA GLU A 235 -7.08 0.13 -9.29
C GLU A 235 -6.94 1.38 -10.17
N VAL A 236 -8.04 1.90 -10.72
CA VAL A 236 -8.06 3.12 -11.55
C VAL A 236 -7.78 4.38 -10.71
N LEU A 237 -8.37 4.49 -9.53
CA LEU A 237 -8.12 5.62 -8.63
C LEU A 237 -6.65 5.64 -8.17
N THR A 238 -6.12 4.49 -7.77
CA THR A 238 -4.73 4.34 -7.36
C THR A 238 -3.78 4.70 -8.48
N GLU A 239 -4.07 4.27 -9.71
CA GLU A 239 -3.32 4.66 -10.90
C GLU A 239 -3.26 6.17 -11.10
N GLN A 240 -4.38 6.88 -10.96
CA GLN A 240 -4.38 8.35 -11.02
C GLN A 240 -3.56 8.97 -9.90
N GLN A 241 -3.67 8.46 -8.66
CA GLN A 241 -2.88 8.95 -7.53
C GLN A 241 -1.38 8.77 -7.77
N LEU A 242 -0.97 7.60 -8.26
CA LEU A 242 0.43 7.32 -8.60
C LEU A 242 0.92 8.29 -9.68
N HIS A 243 0.11 8.52 -10.72
CA HIS A 243 0.48 9.44 -11.80
C HIS A 243 0.66 10.87 -11.31
N MET A 244 -0.23 11.35 -10.43
CA MET A 244 -0.17 12.70 -9.88
C MET A 244 0.90 12.89 -8.80
N HIS A 245 1.23 11.84 -8.05
CA HIS A 245 1.97 11.99 -6.79
C HIS A 245 3.26 11.20 -6.71
N VAL A 246 3.60 10.32 -7.63
CA VAL A 246 4.96 9.74 -7.63
C VAL A 246 5.91 10.78 -8.21
N ASN A 247 7.10 10.95 -7.64
CA ASN A 247 8.14 11.86 -8.14
C ASN A 247 9.53 11.39 -7.71
N GLU A 248 10.56 12.21 -7.93
CA GLU A 248 11.97 11.91 -7.61
C GLU A 248 12.23 11.57 -6.13
N LYS A 249 11.28 11.89 -5.25
CA LYS A 249 11.34 11.57 -3.82
C LYS A 249 10.53 10.33 -3.44
N VAL A 250 9.90 9.64 -4.39
CA VAL A 250 9.03 8.49 -4.12
C VAL A 250 9.63 7.25 -4.76
N VAL A 251 9.99 6.29 -3.91
CA VAL A 251 10.42 4.94 -4.31
C VAL A 251 9.21 4.02 -4.23
N LEU A 252 8.81 3.42 -5.35
CA LEU A 252 7.69 2.48 -5.39
C LEU A 252 8.16 1.03 -5.32
N ILE A 253 7.62 0.30 -4.34
CA ILE A 253 7.75 -1.16 -4.22
C ILE A 253 6.43 -1.78 -4.64
N GLN A 254 6.48 -2.66 -5.66
CA GLN A 254 5.31 -3.31 -6.25
C GLN A 254 5.47 -4.83 -6.20
N PRO A 255 5.09 -5.48 -5.09
CA PRO A 255 5.06 -6.94 -5.00
C PRO A 255 4.12 -7.53 -6.06
N LYS A 256 4.55 -8.59 -6.75
CA LYS A 256 3.76 -9.27 -7.80
C LYS A 256 2.75 -10.25 -7.20
N VAL A 257 1.77 -9.73 -6.49
CA VAL A 257 0.77 -10.51 -5.70
C VAL A 257 -0.61 -10.58 -6.37
N ALA A 258 -0.72 -10.12 -7.61
CA ALA A 258 -1.99 -9.95 -8.32
C ALA A 258 -2.72 -11.26 -8.64
N HIS A 259 -1.99 -12.38 -8.76
CA HIS A 259 -2.55 -13.71 -9.00
C HIS A 259 -3.24 -14.30 -7.75
N LEU A 260 -2.96 -13.73 -6.57
CA LEU A 260 -3.52 -14.13 -5.29
C LEU A 260 -4.79 -13.33 -5.01
N ALA A 261 -5.83 -13.99 -4.52
CA ALA A 261 -7.09 -13.32 -4.22
C ALA A 261 -7.01 -12.52 -2.92
N ARG A 262 -7.69 -11.36 -2.85
CA ARG A 262 -7.63 -10.45 -1.69
C ARG A 262 -8.28 -11.01 -0.41
N PHE A 263 -9.10 -12.05 -0.54
CA PHE A 263 -9.83 -12.70 0.55
C PHE A 263 -9.45 -14.18 0.72
N ASP A 264 -8.35 -14.59 0.10
CA ASP A 264 -7.82 -15.95 0.21
C ASP A 264 -6.63 -15.96 1.18
N PHE A 265 -6.61 -16.97 2.05
CA PHE A 265 -5.64 -17.10 3.15
C PHE A 265 -4.56 -18.14 2.85
N ASP A 266 -4.63 -18.77 1.68
CA ASP A 266 -3.61 -19.68 1.21
C ASP A 266 -2.32 -18.91 0.89
N ASP A 267 -1.17 -19.50 1.23
CA ASP A 267 0.17 -19.04 0.83
C ASP A 267 0.69 -17.70 1.39
N VAL A 268 0.36 -17.34 2.64
CA VAL A 268 0.95 -16.15 3.32
C VAL A 268 2.48 -16.10 3.25
N GLN A 269 3.16 -17.25 3.37
CA GLN A 269 4.62 -17.32 3.25
C GLN A 269 5.10 -16.90 1.85
N GLU A 270 4.35 -17.24 0.80
CA GLU A 270 4.65 -16.79 -0.55
C GLU A 270 4.44 -15.28 -0.69
N ILE A 271 3.34 -14.73 -0.15
CA ILE A 271 3.07 -13.29 -0.18
C ILE A 271 4.21 -12.51 0.50
N VAL A 272 4.65 -12.97 1.67
CA VAL A 272 5.77 -12.39 2.41
C VAL A 272 7.06 -12.46 1.57
N ARG A 273 7.36 -13.62 0.97
CA ARG A 273 8.52 -13.79 0.09
C ARG A 273 8.49 -12.82 -1.11
N LEU A 274 7.34 -12.66 -1.76
CA LEU A 274 7.17 -11.74 -2.89
C LEU A 274 7.39 -10.27 -2.48
N GLY A 275 6.98 -9.90 -1.26
CA GLY A 275 7.26 -8.59 -0.67
C GLY A 275 8.75 -8.36 -0.42
N GLU A 276 9.44 -9.37 0.14
CA GLU A 276 10.89 -9.34 0.39
C GLU A 276 11.68 -9.20 -0.92
N GLU A 277 11.35 -9.99 -1.93
CA GLU A 277 12.00 -9.97 -3.25
C GLU A 277 11.80 -8.64 -3.98
N ALA A 278 10.57 -8.13 -4.01
CA ALA A 278 10.28 -6.85 -4.64
C ALA A 278 11.06 -5.70 -3.96
N THR A 279 11.12 -5.72 -2.63
CA THR A 279 11.85 -4.72 -1.84
C THR A 279 13.33 -4.76 -2.10
N ARG A 280 13.95 -5.96 -2.07
CA ARG A 280 15.38 -6.12 -2.37
C ARG A 280 15.71 -5.62 -3.77
N ARG A 281 14.91 -6.03 -4.76
CA ARG A 281 15.10 -5.59 -6.15
C ARG A 281 15.07 -4.07 -6.27
N VAL A 282 14.09 -3.40 -5.67
CA VAL A 282 13.93 -1.95 -5.77
C VAL A 282 15.00 -1.24 -4.95
N LEU A 283 15.12 -1.52 -3.65
CA LEU A 283 16.00 -0.75 -2.76
C LEU A 283 17.50 -0.95 -3.02
N LEU A 284 17.90 -2.07 -3.62
CA LEU A 284 19.30 -2.29 -4.04
C LEU A 284 19.64 -1.59 -5.36
N SER A 285 18.66 -1.40 -6.24
CA SER A 285 18.89 -0.81 -7.57
C SER A 285 18.52 0.67 -7.66
N HIS A 286 17.72 1.17 -6.71
CA HIS A 286 17.17 2.52 -6.78
C HIS A 286 18.15 3.60 -6.32
N ALA A 287 18.38 4.60 -7.15
CA ALA A 287 19.37 5.65 -6.90
C ALA A 287 19.15 6.40 -5.57
N GLY A 288 17.88 6.68 -5.25
CA GLY A 288 17.48 7.34 -4.01
C GLY A 288 17.60 6.50 -2.73
N THR A 289 17.87 5.19 -2.82
CA THR A 289 17.89 4.29 -1.65
C THR A 289 19.14 3.45 -1.52
N ARG A 290 19.88 3.19 -2.61
CA ARG A 290 21.07 2.34 -2.54
C ARG A 290 22.12 2.85 -1.56
N HIS A 291 22.34 4.17 -1.53
CA HIS A 291 23.29 4.79 -0.59
C HIS A 291 22.84 4.69 0.89
N LEU A 292 21.62 4.22 1.15
CA LEU A 292 21.07 3.95 2.48
C LEU A 292 21.18 2.47 2.86
N VAL A 293 21.51 1.60 1.92
CA VAL A 293 21.74 0.19 2.16
C VAL A 293 23.11 0.02 2.83
N ARG A 294 23.20 -0.89 3.79
CA ARG A 294 24.46 -1.20 4.46
C ARG A 294 25.55 -1.67 3.48
N ASP A 295 26.76 -1.20 3.70
CA ASP A 295 27.94 -1.49 2.86
C ASP A 295 28.19 -2.99 2.68
N ASP A 296 28.06 -3.78 3.75
CA ASP A 296 28.29 -5.24 3.71
C ASP A 296 27.36 -6.00 2.77
N VAL A 297 26.16 -5.44 2.50
CA VAL A 297 25.22 -6.00 1.52
C VAL A 297 25.56 -5.56 0.10
N ILE A 298 26.05 -4.32 -0.06
CA ILE A 298 26.40 -3.74 -1.36
C ILE A 298 27.71 -4.29 -1.91
N ASP A 299 28.72 -4.51 -1.05
CA ASP A 299 30.05 -5.00 -1.42
C ASP A 299 30.01 -6.38 -2.12
N GLY A 300 28.95 -7.16 -1.89
CA GLY A 300 28.71 -8.45 -2.55
C GLY A 300 27.99 -8.35 -3.91
N LEU A 301 27.57 -7.17 -4.35
CA LEU A 301 26.80 -7.00 -5.58
C LEU A 301 27.70 -6.59 -6.76
N ALA A 302 27.71 -7.40 -7.81
CA ALA A 302 28.46 -7.13 -9.05
C ALA A 302 27.90 -5.96 -9.89
N CYS A 303 26.77 -5.36 -9.50
CA CYS A 303 26.13 -4.29 -10.26
C CYS A 303 26.50 -2.92 -9.65
N PRO A 304 27.39 -2.14 -10.30
CA PRO A 304 27.57 -0.75 -9.92
C PRO A 304 26.29 0.02 -10.27
N VAL A 305 25.67 0.60 -9.26
CA VAL A 305 24.58 1.56 -9.46
C VAL A 305 25.19 2.92 -9.26
N GLU A 306 25.50 3.57 -10.36
CA GLU A 306 25.72 5.00 -10.39
C GLU A 306 24.34 5.68 -10.43
N THR A 307 24.19 6.87 -9.85
CA THR A 307 23.07 7.75 -10.17
C THR A 307 23.05 7.94 -11.69
N ARG A 308 22.17 7.23 -12.38
CA ARG A 308 22.01 7.33 -13.83
C ARG A 308 20.62 7.84 -14.12
N ASP A 309 20.54 8.87 -14.94
CA ASP A 309 19.32 9.60 -15.31
C ASP A 309 18.34 8.78 -16.17
N TYR A 310 18.46 7.45 -16.23
CA TYR A 310 17.67 6.61 -17.12
C TYR A 310 17.27 5.25 -16.54
N VAL A 311 15.98 4.95 -16.63
CA VAL A 311 15.41 3.61 -16.45
C VAL A 311 15.53 2.83 -17.75
N THR A 312 16.04 1.60 -17.67
CA THR A 312 16.10 0.69 -18.82
C THR A 312 14.75 -0.02 -18.97
N VAL A 313 14.18 0.06 -20.16
CA VAL A 313 12.92 -0.60 -20.51
C VAL A 313 13.21 -1.83 -21.39
N ARG A 314 12.67 -2.99 -21.02
CA ARG A 314 12.74 -4.23 -21.81
C ARG A 314 11.35 -4.79 -22.05
N ILE A 315 11.11 -5.29 -23.26
CA ILE A 315 9.89 -6.00 -23.64
C ILE A 315 10.26 -7.44 -23.95
N ASP A 316 9.64 -8.39 -23.27
CA ASP A 316 9.70 -9.81 -23.62
C ASP A 316 8.81 -10.06 -24.86
N PRO A 317 9.40 -10.40 -26.03
CA PRO A 317 8.63 -10.61 -27.25
C PRO A 317 7.78 -11.88 -27.18
N VAL A 318 8.07 -12.84 -26.31
CA VAL A 318 7.26 -14.06 -26.13
C VAL A 318 6.00 -13.71 -25.36
N ALA A 319 6.12 -13.02 -24.23
CA ALA A 319 4.99 -12.64 -23.38
C ALA A 319 4.13 -11.49 -23.96
N CYS A 320 4.70 -10.60 -24.79
CA CYS A 320 3.97 -9.45 -25.31
C CYS A 320 2.85 -9.89 -26.28
N ILE A 321 1.61 -9.47 -26.06
CA ILE A 321 0.47 -9.81 -26.91
C ILE A 321 0.08 -8.71 -27.91
N GLY A 322 0.89 -7.65 -28.02
CA GLY A 322 0.63 -6.55 -28.97
C GLY A 322 -0.62 -5.71 -28.66
N CYS A 323 -1.13 -5.72 -27.41
CA CYS A 323 -2.38 -5.04 -27.04
C CYS A 323 -2.32 -3.50 -27.05
N GLY A 324 -1.12 -2.90 -27.17
CA GLY A 324 -0.95 -1.45 -27.25
C GLY A 324 -1.14 -0.68 -25.93
N LEU A 325 -1.52 -1.33 -24.83
CA LEU A 325 -1.78 -0.66 -23.55
C LEU A 325 -0.59 0.17 -23.05
N CYS A 326 0.64 -0.31 -23.23
CA CYS A 326 1.85 0.43 -22.89
C CYS A 326 1.99 1.79 -23.59
N GLN A 327 1.46 1.94 -24.81
CA GLN A 327 1.42 3.22 -25.53
C GLN A 327 0.34 4.14 -24.94
N VAL A 328 -0.81 3.59 -24.55
CA VAL A 328 -1.90 4.36 -23.92
C VAL A 328 -1.49 4.85 -22.53
N MET A 329 -0.76 4.02 -21.79
CA MET A 329 -0.35 4.29 -20.41
C MET A 329 0.88 5.18 -20.28
N CYS A 330 1.75 5.29 -21.30
CA CYS A 330 2.94 6.13 -21.22
C CYS A 330 2.66 7.52 -21.78
N GLU A 331 2.65 8.52 -20.91
CA GLU A 331 2.47 9.93 -21.29
C GLU A 331 3.64 10.51 -22.11
N THR A 332 4.80 9.84 -22.12
CA THR A 332 6.01 10.38 -22.76
C THR A 332 6.35 9.73 -24.10
N GLU A 333 5.43 8.93 -24.67
CA GLU A 333 5.61 8.22 -25.93
C GLU A 333 6.81 7.23 -25.95
N ALA A 334 7.18 6.65 -24.80
CA ALA A 334 8.30 5.71 -24.75
C ALA A 334 7.99 4.38 -25.44
N PHE A 335 6.72 4.08 -25.70
CA PHE A 335 6.27 2.86 -26.35
C PHE A 335 5.53 3.18 -27.64
N ARG A 336 5.64 2.28 -28.62
CA ARG A 336 4.76 2.19 -29.78
C ARG A 336 4.05 0.85 -29.75
N ALA A 337 2.75 0.86 -29.97
CA ALA A 337 2.01 -0.31 -30.37
C ALA A 337 2.50 -0.71 -31.77
N GLY A 338 3.26 -1.80 -31.84
CA GLY A 338 3.55 -2.49 -33.08
C GLY A 338 2.69 -3.75 -33.16
N TRP A 339 2.26 -4.11 -34.37
CA TRP A 339 1.75 -5.44 -34.63
C TRP A 339 2.90 -6.27 -35.23
N PRO A 340 3.25 -7.44 -34.66
CA PRO A 340 2.52 -8.17 -33.61
C PRO A 340 2.96 -7.86 -32.16
N LYS A 341 3.98 -7.01 -31.93
CA LYS A 341 4.57 -6.75 -30.60
C LYS A 341 4.82 -5.26 -30.39
N ALA A 342 4.74 -4.81 -29.14
CA ALA A 342 5.09 -3.45 -28.77
C ALA A 342 6.60 -3.20 -28.97
N GLU A 343 6.95 -1.95 -29.31
CA GLU A 343 8.33 -1.49 -29.52
C GLU A 343 8.67 -0.38 -28.51
N VAL A 344 9.91 -0.37 -28.04
CA VAL A 344 10.44 0.72 -27.21
C VAL A 344 10.96 1.83 -28.13
N ARG A 345 10.36 3.03 -28.07
CA ARG A 345 10.79 4.23 -28.82
C ARG A 345 11.83 5.07 -28.07
N LYS A 346 11.76 5.07 -26.73
CA LYS A 346 12.70 5.81 -25.86
C LYS A 346 13.27 4.85 -24.84
N LEU A 347 14.58 4.61 -24.92
CA LEU A 347 15.29 3.69 -24.03
C LEU A 347 15.63 4.31 -22.67
N SER A 348 15.47 5.63 -22.52
CA SER A 348 15.78 6.40 -21.33
C SER A 348 14.71 7.46 -21.10
N ASN A 349 13.83 7.24 -20.12
CA ASN A 349 13.00 8.33 -19.61
C ASN A 349 12.53 8.09 -18.17
N TYR A 350 13.12 8.82 -17.22
CA TYR A 350 12.66 8.83 -15.83
C TYR A 350 11.17 9.20 -15.74
N GLU A 351 10.71 10.18 -16.54
CA GLU A 351 9.32 10.65 -16.48
C GLU A 351 8.29 9.58 -16.92
N CYS A 352 8.61 8.70 -17.90
CA CYS A 352 7.69 7.62 -18.32
C CYS A 352 7.62 6.46 -17.32
N THR A 353 8.62 6.34 -16.46
CA THR A 353 8.82 5.17 -15.61
C THR A 353 8.67 5.49 -14.14
N ARG A 354 8.56 6.77 -13.78
CA ARG A 354 8.39 7.29 -12.43
C ARG A 354 7.37 6.50 -11.58
N ASP A 355 6.19 6.22 -12.12
CA ASP A 355 5.12 5.48 -11.44
C ASP A 355 4.98 4.01 -11.89
N HIS A 356 5.93 3.56 -12.73
CA HIS A 356 5.96 2.27 -13.40
C HIS A 356 4.67 1.93 -14.19
N ALA A 357 3.88 2.92 -14.64
CA ALA A 357 2.55 2.68 -15.21
C ALA A 357 2.55 1.63 -16.34
N CYS A 358 3.52 1.69 -17.26
CA CYS A 358 3.62 0.76 -18.39
C CYS A 358 3.85 -0.70 -17.94
N ALA A 359 4.71 -0.93 -16.95
CA ALA A 359 5.01 -2.26 -16.43
C ALA A 359 3.89 -2.78 -15.53
N ARG A 360 3.36 -1.94 -14.63
CA ARG A 360 2.25 -2.26 -13.72
C ARG A 360 0.97 -2.65 -14.48
N ASN A 361 0.73 -2.02 -15.63
CA ASN A 361 -0.46 -2.27 -16.44
C ASN A 361 -0.25 -3.34 -17.51
N CYS A 362 0.94 -3.91 -17.66
CA CYS A 362 1.18 -4.93 -18.67
C CYS A 362 0.46 -6.24 -18.28
N PRO A 363 -0.58 -6.68 -19.01
CA PRO A 363 -1.43 -7.79 -18.57
C PRO A 363 -0.72 -9.15 -18.59
N THR A 364 0.42 -9.24 -19.28
CA THR A 364 1.25 -10.43 -19.41
C THR A 364 2.62 -10.28 -18.75
N GLU A 365 2.83 -9.19 -18.00
CA GLU A 365 4.12 -8.85 -17.39
C GLU A 365 5.30 -8.79 -18.39
N ALA A 366 5.01 -8.59 -19.68
CA ALA A 366 6.02 -8.55 -20.73
C ALA A 366 6.99 -7.35 -20.61
N ILE A 367 6.64 -6.31 -19.83
CA ILE A 367 7.47 -5.12 -19.66
C ILE A 367 8.22 -5.21 -18.34
N THR A 368 9.55 -5.14 -18.42
CA THR A 368 10.43 -5.07 -17.25
C THR A 368 11.19 -3.75 -17.25
N LEU A 369 11.22 -3.10 -16.09
CA LEU A 369 12.01 -1.90 -15.82
C LEU A 369 13.25 -2.28 -15.01
N GLY A 370 14.40 -1.71 -15.37
CA GLY A 370 15.67 -1.86 -14.64
C GLY A 370 16.33 -0.51 -14.43
N ASN A 371 17.29 -0.44 -13.49
CA ASN A 371 17.89 0.81 -13.03
C ASN A 371 16.83 1.79 -12.51
N LEU A 372 15.96 1.30 -11.62
CA LEU A 372 14.87 2.09 -11.05
C LEU A 372 15.37 3.27 -10.20
#